data_AF-A0A7W3MUD9-F1
#
_entry.id   AF-A0A7W3MUD9-F1
#
_cell.length_a   1.000
_cell.length_b   1.000
_cell.length_c   1.000
_cell.angle_alpha   90.00
_cell.angle_beta   90.00
_cell.angle_gamma   90.00
#
_symmetry.space_group_name_H-M   'P 1'
#
loop_
_entity.id
_entity.type
_entity.pdbx_description
1 polymer ?
#
loop_
_entity_poly.entity_id
_entity_poly.type
_entity_poly.pdbx_seq_one_letter_code
_entity_poly.pdbx_strand_id
1 'polypeptide(L)'
;MSGLYAGTVVRALDWPPSASASNSTAQTDVSNIAFATGSPVVAVTITAPTSGRVKVEVSGLIRDNTGDNRGILAFEVYEGTSAAGTKVVAAAVRANSMTSIGEASDYMSHGRATLVEGLTPGGLYYVRLVQAVSGGTTVDILNRSLIVYPVS
;
A
#
# COMPACT_ATOMS: atom_id res chain seq x y z
N MET A 1 -14.50 14.98 14.27
CA MET A 1 -13.27 15.16 13.48
C MET A 1 -12.79 16.58 13.67
N SER A 2 -11.59 16.81 14.22
CA SER A 2 -11.01 18.15 14.34
C SER A 2 -10.07 18.40 13.16
N GLY A 3 -10.56 19.05 12.11
CA GLY A 3 -9.68 19.62 11.08
C GLY A 3 -8.97 20.86 11.60
N LEU A 4 -7.85 21.23 10.98
CA LEU A 4 -7.19 22.51 11.25
C LEU A 4 -8.04 23.63 10.63
N TYR A 5 -8.57 24.51 11.46
CA TYR A 5 -9.32 25.68 11.00
C TYR A 5 -8.38 26.81 10.57
N ALA A 6 -8.85 27.70 9.71
CA ALA A 6 -8.09 28.90 9.36
C ALA A 6 -7.71 29.68 10.63
N GLY A 7 -6.42 30.03 10.77
CA GLY A 7 -5.89 30.74 11.92
C GLY A 7 -5.39 29.86 13.07
N THR A 8 -5.48 28.53 12.98
CA THR A 8 -4.84 27.64 13.98
C THR A 8 -3.33 27.58 13.81
N VAL A 9 -2.59 27.53 14.91
CA VAL A 9 -1.13 27.32 14.90
C VAL A 9 -0.83 25.92 14.37
N VAL A 10 -0.12 25.85 13.25
CA VAL A 10 0.36 24.60 12.67
C VAL A 10 1.59 24.11 13.43
N ARG A 11 1.56 22.85 13.86
CA ARG A 11 2.64 22.14 14.54
C ARG A 11 3.25 21.11 13.61
N ALA A 12 4.48 20.69 13.91
CA ALA A 12 5.17 19.67 13.12
C ALA A 12 4.38 18.35 13.01
N LEU A 13 3.59 18.00 14.04
CA LEU A 13 2.76 16.79 14.04
C LEU A 13 1.52 16.89 13.14
N ASP A 14 1.14 18.08 12.69
CA ASP A 14 0.02 18.25 11.77
C ASP A 14 0.36 17.71 10.37
N TRP A 15 1.64 17.78 10.00
CA TRP A 15 2.16 17.38 8.70
C TRP A 15 3.49 16.63 8.85
N PRO A 16 3.49 15.43 9.46
CA PRO A 16 4.69 14.61 9.54
C PRO A 16 5.18 14.26 8.13
N PRO A 17 6.49 14.02 7.92
CA PRO A 17 7.02 13.77 6.58
C PRO A 17 6.32 12.61 5.86
N SER A 18 6.07 12.76 4.56
CA SER A 18 5.66 11.64 3.72
C SER A 18 6.77 10.59 3.65
N ALA A 19 6.40 9.32 3.60
CA ALA A 19 7.34 8.22 3.46
C ALA A 19 7.04 7.44 2.17
N SER A 20 8.09 6.95 1.51
CA SER A 20 7.95 6.11 0.32
C SER A 20 8.98 4.98 0.32
N ALA A 21 8.61 3.88 -0.33
CA ALA A 21 9.50 2.77 -0.61
C ALA A 21 9.12 2.17 -1.97
N SER A 22 10.11 1.74 -2.74
CA SER A 22 9.87 1.00 -3.97
C SER A 22 10.95 -0.05 -4.18
N ASN A 23 10.63 -1.05 -5.00
CA ASN A 23 11.59 -2.09 -5.35
C ASN A 23 11.28 -2.66 -6.74
N SER A 24 12.32 -2.76 -7.56
CA SER A 24 12.28 -3.26 -8.93
C SER A 24 12.86 -4.67 -9.11
N THR A 25 13.08 -5.41 -8.02
CA THR A 25 13.39 -6.84 -8.09
C THR A 25 12.15 -7.57 -8.58
N ALA A 26 12.27 -8.16 -9.77
CA ALA A 26 11.22 -8.93 -10.40
C ALA A 26 10.70 -10.04 -9.48
N GLN A 27 9.38 -10.15 -9.37
CA GLN A 27 8.70 -11.33 -8.84
C GLN A 27 8.13 -12.06 -10.04
N THR A 28 8.63 -13.26 -10.33
CA THR A 28 8.10 -14.09 -11.41
C THR A 28 7.21 -15.17 -10.84
N ASP A 29 6.23 -15.62 -11.62
CA ASP A 29 5.36 -16.76 -11.29
C ASP A 29 4.64 -16.63 -9.94
N VAL A 30 4.23 -15.40 -9.61
CA VAL A 30 3.47 -15.10 -8.40
C VAL A 30 2.10 -15.79 -8.51
N SER A 31 1.83 -16.76 -7.63
CA SER A 31 0.63 -17.62 -7.67
C SER A 31 -0.20 -17.59 -6.38
N ASN A 32 0.21 -16.81 -5.39
CA ASN A 32 -0.47 -16.77 -4.10
C ASN A 32 -1.83 -16.06 -4.20
N ILE A 33 -2.90 -16.79 -3.92
CA ILE A 33 -4.27 -16.22 -3.89
C ILE A 33 -4.51 -15.43 -2.60
N ALA A 34 -3.88 -15.85 -1.50
CA ALA A 34 -3.84 -15.08 -0.27
C ALA A 34 -2.74 -14.01 -0.35
N PHE A 35 -3.02 -12.82 0.19
CA PHE A 35 -2.03 -11.74 0.23
C PHE A 35 -0.76 -12.16 0.97
N ALA A 36 0.37 -12.00 0.31
CA ALA A 36 1.70 -12.25 0.86
C ALA A 36 2.63 -11.09 0.55
N THR A 37 3.69 -10.94 1.31
CA THR A 37 4.75 -9.97 0.99
C THR A 37 5.57 -10.47 -0.19
N GLY A 38 5.91 -9.60 -1.13
CA GLY A 38 6.97 -9.92 -2.09
C GLY A 38 8.37 -9.81 -1.46
N SER A 39 9.39 -10.21 -2.21
CA SER A 39 10.78 -10.22 -1.77
C SER A 39 11.67 -9.39 -2.70
N PRO A 40 12.33 -8.32 -2.24
CA PRO A 40 12.30 -7.76 -0.90
C PRO A 40 10.93 -7.17 -0.52
N VAL A 41 10.72 -7.00 0.80
CA VAL A 41 9.54 -6.34 1.35
C VAL A 41 9.58 -4.85 1.06
N VAL A 42 8.51 -4.30 0.52
CA VAL A 42 8.32 -2.85 0.32
C VAL A 42 7.44 -2.32 1.44
N ALA A 43 8.04 -1.51 2.32
CA ALA A 43 7.35 -0.99 3.49
C ALA A 43 7.96 0.33 3.98
N VAL A 44 7.18 1.08 4.75
CA VAL A 44 7.58 2.32 5.41
C VAL A 44 7.03 2.36 6.83
N THR A 45 7.69 3.12 7.70
CA THR A 45 7.13 3.50 9.00
C THR A 45 6.80 4.98 8.97
N ILE A 46 5.62 5.33 9.47
CA ILE A 46 5.13 6.71 9.53
C ILE A 46 4.63 7.06 10.93
N THR A 47 4.57 8.35 11.21
CA THR A 47 3.83 8.90 12.35
C THR A 47 2.49 9.42 11.85
N ALA A 48 1.38 9.03 12.48
CA ALA A 48 0.07 9.53 12.10
C ALA A 48 -0.07 11.04 12.42
N PRO A 49 -0.60 11.86 11.49
CA PRO A 49 -0.83 13.28 11.73
C PRO A 49 -1.88 13.52 12.81
N THR A 50 -2.00 14.77 13.26
CA THR A 50 -3.02 15.17 14.27
C THR A 50 -4.47 14.87 13.85
N SER A 51 -4.74 14.82 12.54
CA SER A 51 -6.03 14.42 11.99
C SER A 51 -6.35 12.93 12.14
N GLY A 52 -5.34 12.08 12.37
CA GLY A 52 -5.47 10.62 12.34
C GLY A 52 -5.69 10.04 10.93
N ARG A 53 -5.30 10.77 9.86
CA ARG A 53 -5.58 10.39 8.47
C ARG A 53 -4.34 10.42 7.59
N VAL A 54 -4.18 9.42 6.74
CA VAL A 54 -3.10 9.36 5.74
C VAL A 54 -3.64 8.87 4.40
N LYS A 55 -3.08 9.38 3.31
CA LYS A 55 -3.33 8.87 1.96
C LYS A 55 -2.24 7.87 1.61
N VAL A 56 -2.61 6.63 1.36
CA VAL A 56 -1.69 5.56 0.97
C VAL A 56 -1.87 5.28 -0.52
N GLU A 57 -0.78 5.35 -1.26
CA GLU A 57 -0.72 5.02 -2.67
C GLU A 57 0.08 3.73 -2.88
N VAL A 58 -0.53 2.78 -3.58
CA VAL A 58 0.13 1.57 -4.06
C VAL A 58 0.16 1.59 -5.58
N SER A 59 1.32 1.30 -6.16
CA SER A 59 1.48 1.20 -7.60
C SER A 59 2.50 0.14 -7.98
N GLY A 60 2.46 -0.30 -9.24
CA GLY A 60 3.39 -1.30 -9.73
C GLY A 60 3.26 -1.59 -11.21
N LEU A 61 4.21 -2.38 -11.70
CA LEU A 61 4.24 -2.90 -13.07
C LEU A 61 3.96 -4.40 -13.03
N ILE A 62 2.85 -4.82 -13.62
CA ILE A 62 2.36 -6.20 -13.58
C ILE A 62 2.07 -6.65 -15.00
N ARG A 63 2.35 -7.92 -15.33
CA ARG A 63 1.84 -8.56 -16.53
C ARG A 63 1.22 -9.91 -16.19
N ASP A 64 0.28 -10.32 -17.02
CA ASP A 64 -0.20 -11.69 -17.06
C ASP A 64 0.81 -12.57 -17.82
N ASN A 65 1.13 -13.75 -17.30
CA ASN A 65 2.04 -14.70 -17.94
C ASN A 65 1.36 -16.04 -18.32
N THR A 66 0.05 -16.23 -18.03
CA THR A 66 -0.66 -17.50 -18.25
C THR A 66 -2.09 -17.38 -18.81
N GLY A 67 -2.60 -16.17 -19.11
CA GLY A 67 -3.88 -15.94 -19.81
C GLY A 67 -5.10 -15.83 -18.89
N ASP A 68 -5.64 -14.60 -18.81
CA ASP A 68 -6.75 -14.07 -17.97
C ASP A 68 -6.46 -13.94 -16.47
N ASN A 69 -5.24 -13.51 -16.12
CA ASN A 69 -4.80 -13.41 -14.73
C ASN A 69 -4.62 -11.98 -14.28
N ARG A 70 -5.10 -11.71 -13.08
CA ARG A 70 -4.99 -10.38 -12.48
C ARG A 70 -4.09 -10.43 -11.27
N GLY A 71 -2.99 -9.70 -11.35
CA GLY A 71 -2.13 -9.41 -10.21
C GLY A 71 -2.76 -8.29 -9.39
N ILE A 72 -2.67 -8.41 -8.09
CA ILE A 72 -3.28 -7.51 -7.12
C ILE A 72 -2.16 -7.02 -6.21
N LEU A 73 -1.95 -5.71 -6.16
CA LEU A 73 -1.11 -5.08 -5.13
C LEU A 73 -1.98 -4.32 -4.16
N ALA A 74 -1.86 -4.63 -2.88
CA ALA A 74 -2.57 -3.99 -1.79
C ALA A 74 -1.58 -3.52 -0.73
N PHE A 75 -2.09 -2.89 0.32
CA PHE A 75 -1.29 -2.60 1.50
C PHE A 75 -1.96 -3.12 2.78
N GLU A 76 -1.14 -3.22 3.81
CA GLU A 76 -1.56 -3.47 5.17
C GLU A 76 -0.95 -2.41 6.08
N VAL A 77 -1.66 -2.06 7.15
CA VAL A 77 -1.19 -1.11 8.17
C VAL A 77 -1.19 -1.80 9.51
N TYR A 78 -0.07 -1.70 10.23
CA TYR A 78 0.14 -2.24 11.56
C TYR A 78 0.52 -1.13 12.52
N GLU A 79 0.11 -1.24 13.78
CA GLU A 79 0.61 -0.38 14.85
C GLU A 79 2.11 -0.65 15.12
N GLY A 80 2.86 0.41 15.42
CA GLY A 80 4.29 0.33 15.71
C GLY A 80 5.17 0.38 14.47
N THR A 81 6.30 -0.32 14.53
CA THR A 81 7.40 -0.24 13.54
C THR A 81 7.61 -1.51 12.73
N SER A 82 6.75 -2.52 12.91
CA SER A 82 6.85 -3.80 12.20
C SER A 82 5.49 -4.48 12.06
N ALA A 83 5.44 -5.55 11.26
CA ALA A 83 4.25 -6.37 11.10
C ALA A 83 3.91 -7.24 12.33
N ALA A 84 4.66 -7.13 13.43
CA ALA A 84 4.35 -7.82 14.69
C ALA A 84 3.30 -7.08 15.54
N GLY A 85 3.00 -5.81 15.22
CA GLY A 85 1.96 -5.04 15.91
C GLY A 85 0.53 -5.42 15.49
N THR A 86 -0.45 -4.74 16.06
CA THR A 86 -1.87 -4.95 15.71
C THR A 86 -2.12 -4.49 14.27
N LYS A 87 -2.74 -5.35 13.45
CA LYS A 87 -3.17 -4.97 12.10
C LYS A 87 -4.41 -4.10 12.19
N VAL A 88 -4.30 -2.83 11.76
CA VAL A 88 -5.40 -1.86 11.75
C VAL A 88 -6.05 -1.73 10.36
N VAL A 89 -5.29 -2.03 9.29
CA VAL A 89 -5.84 -2.14 7.93
C VAL A 89 -5.38 -3.46 7.32
N ALA A 90 -6.34 -4.29 6.93
CA ALA A 90 -6.10 -5.51 6.18
C ALA A 90 -6.13 -5.24 4.67
N ALA A 91 -5.34 -6.02 3.92
CA ALA A 91 -5.38 -6.00 2.47
C ALA A 91 -6.71 -6.54 1.94
N ALA A 92 -7.30 -5.85 0.97
CA ALA A 92 -8.59 -6.19 0.38
C ALA A 92 -8.66 -5.81 -1.10
N VAL A 93 -9.08 -6.77 -1.93
CA VAL A 93 -9.10 -6.70 -3.42
C VAL A 93 -9.89 -5.51 -3.99
N ARG A 94 -10.88 -4.99 -3.26
CA ARG A 94 -11.76 -3.90 -3.75
C ARG A 94 -11.61 -2.60 -2.99
N ALA A 95 -10.97 -2.60 -1.83
CA ALA A 95 -10.91 -1.43 -0.96
C ALA A 95 -9.59 -0.66 -1.11
N ASN A 96 -8.45 -1.34 -0.99
CA ASN A 96 -7.15 -0.70 -0.81
C ASN A 96 -6.06 -1.30 -1.71
N SER A 97 -6.48 -1.85 -2.86
CA SER A 97 -5.60 -2.49 -3.83
C SER A 97 -5.79 -1.96 -5.24
N MET A 98 -4.72 -2.02 -6.01
CA MET A 98 -4.77 -1.95 -7.47
C MET A 98 -4.83 -3.38 -8.05
N THR A 99 -5.32 -3.50 -9.28
CA THR A 99 -5.44 -4.77 -9.98
C THR A 99 -5.04 -4.60 -11.44
N SER A 100 -4.28 -5.54 -11.98
CA SER A 100 -3.96 -5.58 -13.41
C SER A 100 -5.18 -6.02 -14.23
N ILE A 101 -5.18 -5.70 -15.52
CA ILE A 101 -6.13 -6.26 -16.48
C ILE A 101 -5.71 -7.71 -16.74
N GLY A 102 -6.68 -8.61 -16.95
CA GLY A 102 -6.38 -9.99 -17.38
C GLY A 102 -5.85 -9.99 -18.81
N GLU A 103 -5.06 -11.00 -19.18
CA GLU A 103 -4.50 -11.18 -20.54
C GLU A 103 -3.51 -10.09 -20.98
N ALA A 104 -3.10 -9.20 -20.08
CA ALA A 104 -2.07 -8.20 -20.36
C ALA A 104 -0.71 -8.88 -20.52
N SER A 105 -0.35 -9.25 -21.76
CA SER A 105 0.89 -9.96 -22.09
C SER A 105 2.18 -9.13 -21.87
N ASP A 106 2.04 -7.81 -21.75
CA ASP A 106 3.13 -6.89 -21.46
C ASP A 106 2.90 -6.16 -20.13
N TYR A 107 3.97 -5.60 -19.57
CA TYR A 107 3.93 -4.91 -18.29
C TYR A 107 3.07 -3.65 -18.37
N MET A 108 2.01 -3.64 -17.57
CA MET A 108 1.15 -2.48 -17.37
C MET A 108 1.43 -1.80 -16.05
N SER A 109 1.52 -0.47 -16.07
CA SER A 109 1.75 0.36 -14.89
C SER A 109 0.44 0.95 -14.39
N HIS A 110 0.01 0.56 -13.19
CA HIS A 110 -1.23 1.02 -12.57
C HIS A 110 -0.97 1.42 -11.11
N GLY A 111 -1.81 2.30 -10.57
CA GLY A 111 -1.75 2.72 -9.17
C GLY A 111 -3.12 3.04 -8.60
N ARG A 112 -3.22 3.01 -7.27
CA ARG A 112 -4.42 3.41 -6.52
C ARG A 112 -4.01 4.14 -5.24
N ALA A 113 -4.65 5.28 -5.01
CA ALA A 113 -4.59 5.98 -3.73
C ALA A 113 -5.85 5.68 -2.89
N THR A 114 -5.66 5.47 -1.59
CA THR A 114 -6.72 5.19 -0.63
C THR A 114 -6.52 6.06 0.61
N LEU A 115 -7.59 6.66 1.12
CA LEU A 115 -7.56 7.38 2.39
C LEU A 115 -7.72 6.36 3.54
N VAL A 116 -6.79 6.38 4.48
CA VAL A 116 -6.85 5.62 5.74
C VAL A 116 -7.18 6.62 6.85
N GLU A 117 -8.19 6.31 7.64
CA GLU A 117 -8.70 7.16 8.71
C GLU A 117 -8.75 6.39 10.04
N GLY A 118 -8.92 7.11 11.14
CA GLY A 118 -9.05 6.51 12.47
C GLY A 118 -7.71 6.09 13.09
N LEU A 119 -6.58 6.56 12.57
CA LEU A 119 -5.29 6.38 13.20
C LEU A 119 -5.19 7.26 14.45
N THR A 120 -4.53 6.76 15.50
CA THR A 120 -4.28 7.54 16.71
C THR A 120 -3.27 8.65 16.41
N PRO A 121 -3.62 9.94 16.60
CA PRO A 121 -2.71 11.06 16.40
C PRO A 121 -1.34 10.85 17.09
N GLY A 122 -0.25 11.00 16.34
CA GLY A 122 1.11 10.78 16.83
C GLY A 122 1.53 9.33 17.04
N GLY A 123 0.65 8.36 16.78
CA GLY A 123 0.99 6.94 16.78
C GLY A 123 1.95 6.58 15.65
N LEU A 124 2.83 5.61 15.89
CA LEU A 124 3.68 5.01 14.85
C LEU A 124 2.92 3.89 14.14
N TYR A 125 3.04 3.85 12.82
CA TYR A 125 2.41 2.84 11.99
C TYR A 125 3.38 2.30 10.94
N TYR A 126 3.41 0.99 10.80
CA TYR A 126 4.13 0.26 9.77
C TYR A 126 3.19 -0.08 8.63
N VAL A 127 3.47 0.47 7.46
CA VAL A 127 2.69 0.25 6.23
C VAL A 127 3.52 -0.61 5.30
N ARG A 128 2.97 -1.73 4.84
CA ARG A 128 3.65 -2.62 3.87
C ARG A 128 2.77 -2.92 2.68
N LEU A 129 3.43 -3.11 1.53
CA LEU A 129 2.80 -3.60 0.31
C LEU A 129 2.76 -5.14 0.32
N VAL A 130 1.64 -5.68 -0.11
CA VAL A 130 1.41 -7.12 -0.27
C VAL A 130 0.85 -7.40 -1.67
N GLN A 131 1.08 -8.61 -2.17
CA GLN A 131 0.70 -9.04 -3.51
C GLN A 131 -0.17 -10.30 -3.44
N ALA A 132 -1.06 -10.48 -4.40
CA ALA A 132 -1.87 -11.68 -4.61
C ALA A 132 -2.28 -11.82 -6.09
N VAL A 133 -2.88 -12.94 -6.45
CA VAL A 133 -3.50 -13.19 -7.77
C VAL A 133 -4.99 -13.52 -7.66
N SER A 134 -5.77 -13.22 -8.72
CA SER A 134 -7.22 -13.42 -8.75
C SER A 134 -7.70 -14.87 -8.97
N GLY A 135 -6.79 -15.84 -9.07
CA GLY A 135 -7.08 -17.25 -9.35
C GLY A 135 -5.79 -18.08 -9.36
N GLY A 136 -5.87 -19.40 -9.37
CA GLY A 136 -4.74 -20.35 -9.21
C GLY A 136 -3.74 -20.43 -10.39
N THR A 137 -3.36 -19.27 -10.89
CA THR A 137 -2.51 -19.01 -12.06
C THR A 137 -1.42 -18.01 -11.66
N THR A 138 -0.58 -17.59 -12.61
CA THR A 138 0.61 -16.78 -12.31
C THR A 138 0.60 -15.41 -12.97
N VAL A 139 1.30 -14.47 -12.34
CA VAL A 139 1.62 -13.15 -12.90
C VAL A 139 3.08 -12.81 -12.62
N ASP A 140 3.64 -11.89 -13.40
CA ASP A 140 4.95 -11.31 -13.11
C ASP A 140 4.81 -9.85 -12.67
N ILE A 141 5.63 -9.44 -11.70
CA ILE A 141 5.62 -8.10 -11.11
C ILE A 141 7.04 -7.54 -11.17
N LEU A 142 7.25 -6.50 -11.97
CA LEU A 142 8.59 -5.92 -12.19
C LEU A 142 8.89 -4.78 -11.21
N ASN A 143 7.87 -4.04 -10.79
CA ASN A 143 8.05 -2.92 -9.87
C ASN A 143 6.90 -2.87 -8.87
N ARG A 144 7.23 -2.51 -7.63
CA ARG A 144 6.28 -2.31 -6.52
C ARG A 144 6.64 -1.00 -5.83
N SER A 145 5.67 -0.13 -5.64
CA SER A 145 5.85 1.18 -5.01
C SER A 145 4.76 1.45 -4.00
N LEU A 146 5.16 2.04 -2.88
CA LEU A 146 4.31 2.44 -1.77
C LEU A 146 4.67 3.86 -1.39
N ILE A 147 3.67 4.75 -1.31
CA ILE A 147 3.85 6.11 -0.82
C ILE A 147 2.76 6.41 0.20
N VAL A 148 3.13 7.07 1.30
CA VAL A 148 2.21 7.46 2.37
C VAL A 148 2.35 8.96 2.61
N TYR A 149 1.23 9.67 2.47
CA TYR A 149 1.14 11.11 2.67
C TYR A 149 0.30 11.42 3.92
N PRO A 150 0.75 12.33 4.81
CA PRO A 150 -0.14 12.88 5.83
C PRO A 150 -1.31 13.64 5.18
N VAL A 151 -2.47 13.63 5.82
CA VAL A 151 -3.65 14.41 5.39
C VAL A 151 -4.22 15.13 6.59
N SER A 152 -4.34 16.46 6.57
CA SER A 152 -5.01 17.23 7.64
C SER A 152 -6.53 17.15 7.54
#